data_AF-A0A920ASM3-F1
#
_entry.id   AF-A0A920ASM3-F1
#
_cell.length_a   1.000
_cell.length_b   1.000
_cell.length_c   1.000
_cell.angle_alpha   90.00
_cell.angle_beta   90.00
_cell.angle_gamma   90.00
#
_symmetry.space_group_name_H-M   'P 1'
#
loop_
_entity.id
_entity.type
_entity.pdbx_description
1 polymer ?
#
loop_
_entity_poly.entity_id
_entity_poly.type
_entity_poly.pdbx_seq_one_letter_code
_entity_poly.pdbx_strand_id
1 'polypeptide(L)'
;MKIFKGPDLMIRMQNHAEKYGVNIVNDQIEKVDLSGEVKILEGMNKYSCKSLIISTGASAKYLGLPSEDKYLGKGVSACATCDGFFYKDEEVAVVGGGNTAAEEALYLTNLCKKVHLIHRRDTLRAEKILQDRIFEKADEGKINLVWNNELIEIKGDDNVVTHLNLSNHDDINVKGVYHSNWP
;
A
#
# COMPACT_ATOMS: atom_id res chain seq x y z
N MET A 1 3.55 14.81 -23.15
CA MET A 1 4.39 14.64 -21.96
C MET A 1 4.44 13.15 -21.62
N LYS A 2 5.61 12.52 -21.61
CA LYS A 2 5.72 11.07 -21.35
C LYS A 2 5.58 10.85 -19.83
N ILE A 3 4.53 10.16 -19.39
CA ILE A 3 4.34 9.81 -17.97
C ILE A 3 5.47 8.84 -17.60
N PHE A 4 6.30 9.23 -16.62
CA PHE A 4 7.40 8.42 -16.12
C PHE A 4 6.92 7.63 -14.91
N LYS A 5 7.00 6.29 -14.95
CA LYS A 5 6.48 5.42 -13.91
C LYS A 5 7.60 4.95 -12.98
N GLY A 6 7.24 4.60 -11.74
CA GLY A 6 8.17 4.02 -10.76
C GLY A 6 8.99 2.83 -11.30
N PRO A 7 8.37 1.82 -11.94
CA PRO A 7 9.11 0.69 -12.52
C PRO A 7 10.14 1.10 -13.58
N ASP A 8 9.83 2.10 -14.42
CA ASP A 8 10.77 2.61 -15.43
C ASP A 8 12.01 3.22 -14.79
N LEU A 9 11.84 3.92 -13.66
CA LEU A 9 12.95 4.46 -12.88
C LEU A 9 13.82 3.37 -12.29
N MET A 10 13.21 2.35 -11.69
CA MET A 10 13.94 1.25 -11.05
C MET A 10 14.76 0.46 -12.06
N ILE A 11 14.20 0.17 -13.25
CA ILE A 11 14.94 -0.48 -14.35
C ILE A 11 16.14 0.38 -14.77
N ARG A 12 15.96 1.70 -14.91
CA ARG A 12 17.08 2.61 -15.25
C ARG A 12 18.17 2.61 -14.18
N MET A 13 17.78 2.57 -12.90
CA MET A 13 18.74 2.50 -11.78
C MET A 13 19.49 1.17 -11.75
N GLN A 14 18.81 0.06 -11.98
CA GLN A 14 19.42 -1.26 -12.09
C GLN A 14 20.47 -1.29 -13.21
N ASN A 15 20.08 -0.89 -14.43
CA ASN A 15 20.99 -0.83 -15.58
C ASN A 15 22.20 0.09 -15.31
N HIS A 16 22.01 1.16 -14.55
CA HIS A 16 23.08 2.06 -14.16
C HIS A 16 24.08 1.40 -13.22
N ALA A 17 23.61 0.61 -12.24
CA ALA A 17 24.46 -0.15 -11.34
C ALA A 17 25.25 -1.24 -12.06
N GLU A 18 24.58 -2.01 -12.93
CA GLU A 18 25.20 -3.08 -13.74
C GLU A 18 26.27 -2.51 -14.69
N LYS A 19 26.04 -1.33 -15.27
CA LYS A 19 27.01 -0.63 -16.14
C LYS A 19 28.36 -0.38 -15.45
N TYR A 20 28.39 -0.23 -14.12
CA TYR A 20 29.61 -0.05 -13.34
C TYR A 20 30.07 -1.32 -12.62
N GLY A 21 29.57 -2.49 -13.03
CA GLY A 21 30.04 -3.79 -12.55
C GLY A 21 29.48 -4.20 -11.19
N VAL A 22 28.39 -3.60 -10.72
CA VAL A 22 27.69 -4.09 -9.53
C VAL A 22 27.08 -5.45 -9.84
N ASN A 23 27.43 -6.47 -9.05
CA ASN A 23 26.82 -7.80 -9.15
C ASN A 23 25.47 -7.80 -8.43
N ILE A 24 24.39 -8.06 -9.16
CA ILE A 24 23.03 -8.11 -8.62
C ILE A 24 22.65 -9.58 -8.41
N VAL A 25 22.35 -9.92 -7.16
CA VAL A 25 21.94 -11.27 -6.77
C VAL A 25 20.51 -11.22 -6.28
N ASN A 26 19.63 -12.01 -6.92
CA ASN A 26 18.25 -12.17 -6.47
C ASN A 26 18.22 -13.17 -5.31
N ASP A 27 18.23 -12.65 -4.09
CA ASP A 27 18.14 -13.42 -2.86
C ASP A 27 17.45 -12.57 -1.78
N GLN A 28 16.86 -13.21 -0.78
CA GLN A 28 16.25 -12.57 0.37
C GLN A 28 17.02 -12.94 1.63
N ILE A 29 17.64 -11.95 2.26
CA ILE A 29 18.38 -12.16 3.51
C ILE A 29 17.40 -12.29 4.68
N GLU A 30 17.49 -13.39 5.41
CA GLU A 30 16.65 -13.72 6.56
C GLU A 30 17.38 -13.48 7.89
N LYS A 31 18.70 -13.67 7.91
CA LYS A 31 19.53 -13.54 9.12
C LYS A 31 20.85 -12.84 8.83
N VAL A 32 21.35 -12.11 9.83
CA VAL A 32 22.65 -11.47 9.80
C VAL A 32 23.40 -11.69 11.11
N ASP A 33 24.71 -11.91 11.00
CA ASP A 33 25.65 -11.81 12.11
C ASP A 33 26.62 -10.66 11.82
N LEU A 34 26.54 -9.62 12.66
CA LEU A 34 27.31 -8.38 12.53
C LEU A 34 28.37 -8.24 13.63
N SER A 35 28.55 -9.26 14.47
CA SER A 35 29.40 -9.19 15.67
C SER A 35 30.90 -9.17 15.36
N GLY A 36 31.32 -9.74 14.23
CA GLY A 36 32.71 -9.85 13.81
C GLY A 36 33.18 -8.77 12.82
N GLU A 37 34.49 -8.78 12.54
CA GLU A 37 35.08 -7.95 11.47
C GLU A 37 34.52 -8.32 10.09
N VAL A 38 34.20 -9.60 9.88
CA VAL A 38 33.48 -10.10 8.71
C VAL A 38 32.03 -10.31 9.08
N LYS A 39 31.14 -9.65 8.34
CA LYS A 39 29.70 -9.73 8.49
C LYS A 39 29.22 -10.92 7.68
N ILE A 40 28.32 -11.69 8.27
CA ILE A 40 27.75 -12.87 7.64
C ILE A 40 26.26 -12.61 7.39
N LEU A 41 25.79 -12.90 6.18
CA LEU A 41 24.38 -12.79 5.80
C LEU A 41 23.91 -14.15 5.29
N GLU A 42 22.72 -14.55 5.70
CA GLU A 42 22.11 -15.83 5.34
C GLU A 42 20.75 -15.57 4.67
N GLY A 43 20.62 -16.03 3.43
CA GLY A 43 19.36 -16.14 2.68
C GLY A 43 19.27 -17.54 2.08
N MET A 44 18.93 -17.65 0.79
CA MET A 44 19.09 -18.92 0.05
C MET A 44 20.55 -19.35 -0.03
N ASN A 45 21.46 -18.38 -0.16
CA ASN A 45 22.90 -18.59 -0.07
C ASN A 45 23.49 -17.85 1.13
N LYS A 46 24.74 -18.19 1.45
CA LYS A 46 25.52 -17.52 2.50
C LYS A 46 26.49 -16.53 1.90
N TYR A 47 26.48 -15.31 2.42
CA TYR A 47 27.33 -14.21 1.98
C TYR A 47 28.21 -13.73 3.12
N SER A 48 29.38 -13.19 2.78
CA SER A 48 30.25 -12.53 3.73
C SER A 48 30.82 -11.24 3.16
N CYS A 49 30.98 -10.22 4.02
CA CYS A 49 31.53 -8.93 3.60
C CYS A 49 32.27 -8.23 4.74
N LYS A 50 33.21 -7.34 4.39
CA LYS A 50 33.89 -6.46 5.37
C LYS A 50 33.07 -5.23 5.72
N SER A 51 32.17 -4.80 4.84
CA SER A 51 31.31 -3.63 5.01
C SER A 51 29.94 -3.93 4.45
N LEU A 52 28.91 -3.49 5.16
CA LEU A 52 27.51 -3.74 4.81
C LEU A 52 26.76 -2.41 4.74
N ILE A 53 26.05 -2.16 3.63
CA ILE A 53 25.09 -1.07 3.49
C ILE A 53 23.70 -1.70 3.58
N ILE A 54 22.87 -1.21 4.51
CA ILE A 54 21.50 -1.68 4.70
C ILE A 54 20.55 -0.66 4.06
N SER A 55 19.90 -1.08 2.98
CA SER A 55 18.93 -0.29 2.23
C SER A 55 17.66 -1.10 1.91
N THR A 56 17.19 -1.89 2.87
CA THR A 56 16.06 -2.84 2.73
C THR A 56 14.69 -2.16 2.64
N GLY A 57 14.63 -0.83 2.71
CA GLY A 57 13.39 -0.07 2.58
C GLY A 57 12.42 -0.32 3.74
N ALA A 58 11.12 -0.33 3.43
CA ALA A 58 10.04 -0.60 4.36
C ALA A 58 8.91 -1.36 3.65
N SER A 59 8.16 -2.16 4.40
CA SER A 59 6.97 -2.87 3.91
C SER A 59 5.68 -2.12 4.27
N ALA A 60 4.58 -2.50 3.62
CA ALA A 60 3.26 -2.05 4.03
C ALA A 60 2.93 -2.56 5.44
N LYS A 61 2.40 -1.68 6.29
CA LYS A 61 1.88 -1.99 7.61
C LYS A 61 0.39 -2.29 7.51
N TYR A 62 0.01 -3.37 8.16
CA TYR A 62 -1.37 -3.77 8.40
C TYR A 62 -1.86 -3.16 9.72
N LEU A 63 -3.17 -3.06 9.88
CA LEU A 63 -3.80 -2.58 11.12
C LEU A 63 -3.67 -3.60 12.26
N GLY A 64 -3.43 -4.87 11.94
CA GLY A 64 -3.30 -5.95 12.92
C GLY A 64 -4.66 -6.43 13.43
N LEU A 65 -5.71 -6.23 12.65
CA LEU A 65 -7.05 -6.72 12.99
C LEU A 65 -7.15 -8.20 12.63
N PRO A 66 -7.73 -9.07 13.49
CA PRO A 66 -7.92 -10.48 13.14
C PRO A 66 -8.76 -10.67 11.85
N SER A 67 -9.68 -9.74 11.58
CA SER A 67 -10.48 -9.74 10.35
C SER A 67 -9.67 -9.33 9.11
N GLU A 68 -8.64 -8.50 9.26
CA GLU A 68 -7.74 -8.12 8.17
C GLU A 68 -6.94 -9.33 7.68
N ASP A 69 -6.38 -10.11 8.61
CA ASP A 69 -5.66 -11.36 8.28
C ASP A 69 -6.59 -12.41 7.63
N LYS A 70 -7.84 -12.52 8.12
CA LYS A 70 -8.84 -13.45 7.58
C LYS A 70 -9.16 -13.17 6.11
N TYR A 71 -9.22 -11.91 5.73
CA TYR A 71 -9.62 -11.48 4.38
C TYR A 71 -8.44 -11.03 3.49
N LEU A 72 -7.20 -11.24 3.93
CA LEU A 72 -6.00 -10.96 3.14
C LEU A 72 -6.01 -11.78 1.83
N GLY A 73 -5.94 -11.09 0.69
CA GLY A 73 -6.06 -11.71 -0.63
C GLY A 73 -7.50 -12.11 -1.03
N LYS A 74 -8.49 -11.80 -0.19
CA LYS A 74 -9.92 -12.11 -0.37
C LYS A 74 -10.81 -10.85 -0.35
N GLY A 75 -10.24 -9.69 -0.66
CA GLY A 75 -10.89 -8.39 -0.46
C GLY A 75 -10.02 -7.41 0.27
N VAL A 76 -9.03 -7.87 1.04
CA VAL A 76 -8.01 -6.99 1.64
C VAL A 76 -6.73 -7.04 0.82
N SER A 77 -6.21 -5.85 0.49
CA SER A 77 -4.95 -5.67 -0.24
C SER A 77 -4.12 -4.52 0.33
N ALA A 78 -2.80 -4.59 0.10
CA ALA A 78 -1.83 -3.54 0.40
C ALA A 78 -1.20 -2.92 -0.86
N CYS A 79 -1.73 -3.25 -2.05
CA CYS A 79 -1.24 -2.74 -3.34
C CYS A 79 -2.40 -2.44 -4.30
N ALA A 80 -2.85 -1.19 -4.35
CA ALA A 80 -3.92 -0.80 -5.26
C ALA A 80 -3.58 -1.04 -6.74
N THR A 81 -2.33 -0.87 -7.14
CA THR A 81 -1.91 -1.09 -8.54
C THR A 81 -1.85 -2.57 -8.94
N CYS A 82 -1.68 -3.47 -7.98
CA CYS A 82 -1.66 -4.91 -8.21
C CYS A 82 -3.09 -5.45 -8.36
N ASP A 83 -3.97 -5.06 -7.42
CA ASP A 83 -5.28 -5.72 -7.26
C ASP A 83 -6.47 -4.85 -7.68
N GLY A 84 -6.28 -3.56 -7.92
CA GLY A 84 -7.35 -2.60 -8.26
C GLY A 84 -8.20 -3.00 -9.46
N PHE A 85 -7.62 -3.74 -10.41
CA PHE A 85 -8.34 -4.22 -11.58
C PHE A 85 -9.44 -5.24 -11.26
N PHE A 86 -9.30 -6.05 -10.20
CA PHE A 86 -10.29 -7.05 -9.82
C PHE A 86 -11.60 -6.43 -9.29
N TYR A 87 -11.58 -5.15 -8.91
CA TYR A 87 -12.72 -4.41 -8.38
C TYR A 87 -13.18 -3.31 -9.33
N LYS A 88 -12.96 -3.50 -10.63
CA LYS A 88 -13.45 -2.59 -11.66
C LYS A 88 -14.98 -2.48 -11.55
N ASP A 89 -15.48 -1.25 -11.63
CA ASP A 89 -16.92 -0.92 -11.53
C ASP A 89 -17.58 -1.29 -10.17
N GLU A 90 -16.78 -1.70 -9.18
CA GLU A 90 -17.23 -1.97 -7.80
C GLU A 90 -16.93 -0.79 -6.87
N GLU A 91 -17.47 -0.83 -5.64
CA GLU A 91 -17.15 0.12 -4.58
C GLU A 91 -16.06 -0.44 -3.66
N VAL A 92 -15.03 0.37 -3.40
CA VAL A 92 -13.84 -0.03 -2.63
C VAL A 92 -13.52 1.01 -1.56
N ALA A 93 -12.78 0.60 -0.53
CA ALA A 93 -12.28 1.48 0.52
C ALA A 93 -10.77 1.62 0.46
N VAL A 94 -10.27 2.81 0.78
CA VAL A 94 -8.86 3.08 1.09
C VAL A 94 -8.79 3.61 2.51
N VAL A 95 -7.99 2.98 3.35
CA VAL A 95 -7.77 3.40 4.75
C VAL A 95 -6.40 4.07 4.84
N GLY A 96 -6.39 5.33 5.27
CA GLY A 96 -5.16 6.10 5.44
C GLY A 96 -5.35 7.59 5.21
N GLY A 97 -4.27 8.36 5.30
CA GLY A 97 -4.32 9.81 5.05
C GLY A 97 -3.00 10.46 4.61
N GLY A 98 -1.99 9.65 4.26
CA GLY A 98 -0.73 10.12 3.69
C GLY A 98 -0.74 10.11 2.15
N ASN A 99 0.41 10.37 1.54
CA ASN A 99 0.56 10.35 0.07
C ASN A 99 0.12 9.01 -0.52
N THR A 100 0.54 7.88 0.07
CA THR A 100 0.13 6.55 -0.42
C THR A 100 -1.39 6.40 -0.47
N ALA A 101 -2.10 6.78 0.60
CA ALA A 101 -3.57 6.73 0.65
C ALA A 101 -4.20 7.56 -0.48
N ALA A 102 -3.70 8.78 -0.67
CA ALA A 102 -4.23 9.70 -1.67
C ALA A 102 -3.93 9.21 -3.10
N GLU A 103 -2.71 8.74 -3.37
CA GLU A 103 -2.33 8.21 -4.67
C GLU A 103 -3.11 6.94 -5.03
N GLU A 104 -3.27 6.02 -4.07
CA GLU A 104 -4.06 4.80 -4.27
C GLU A 104 -5.54 5.10 -4.49
N ALA A 105 -6.13 6.00 -3.70
CA ALA A 105 -7.51 6.43 -3.88
C ALA A 105 -7.71 7.06 -5.27
N LEU A 106 -6.84 7.99 -5.67
CA LEU A 106 -6.89 8.61 -6.99
C LEU A 106 -6.71 7.58 -8.12
N TYR A 107 -5.80 6.63 -7.97
CA TYR A 107 -5.64 5.55 -8.93
C TYR A 107 -6.94 4.75 -9.10
N LEU A 108 -7.54 4.32 -7.98
CA LEU A 108 -8.77 3.52 -7.96
C LEU A 108 -9.99 4.27 -8.51
N THR A 109 -10.06 5.60 -8.41
CA THR A 109 -11.17 6.37 -9.01
C THR A 109 -11.30 6.20 -10.52
N ASN A 110 -10.21 5.80 -11.21
CA ASN A 110 -10.22 5.57 -12.66
C ASN A 110 -10.74 4.17 -13.03
N LEU A 111 -10.82 3.24 -12.07
CA LEU A 111 -11.18 1.84 -12.28
C LEU A 111 -12.51 1.48 -11.62
N CYS A 112 -12.69 1.93 -10.38
CA CYS A 112 -13.80 1.59 -9.51
C CYS A 112 -14.96 2.57 -9.69
N LYS A 113 -16.16 2.13 -9.30
CA LYS A 113 -17.37 2.96 -9.33
C LYS A 113 -17.27 4.09 -8.31
N LYS A 114 -16.84 3.77 -7.09
CA LYS A 114 -16.71 4.69 -5.97
C LYS A 114 -15.60 4.26 -5.02
N VAL A 115 -14.86 5.22 -4.49
CA VAL A 115 -13.79 5.00 -3.52
C VAL A 115 -14.14 5.66 -2.19
N HIS A 116 -14.17 4.89 -1.11
CA HIS A 116 -14.38 5.39 0.25
C HIS A 116 -13.02 5.63 0.89
N LEU A 117 -12.61 6.89 1.03
CA LEU A 117 -11.35 7.25 1.70
C LEU A 117 -11.65 7.45 3.19
N ILE A 118 -11.22 6.49 4.00
CA ILE A 118 -11.47 6.45 5.45
C ILE A 118 -10.25 6.97 6.18
N HIS A 119 -10.44 7.97 7.04
CA HIS A 119 -9.38 8.59 7.80
C HIS A 119 -9.77 8.89 9.25
N ARG A 120 -8.86 8.62 10.20
CA ARG A 120 -9.07 8.84 11.64
C ARG A 120 -9.18 10.30 12.08
N ARG A 121 -8.79 11.25 11.22
CA ARG A 121 -8.82 12.70 11.50
C ARG A 121 -9.74 13.41 10.51
N ASP A 122 -9.83 14.72 10.64
CA ASP A 122 -10.57 15.64 9.78
C ASP A 122 -9.72 16.22 8.64
N THR A 123 -8.43 15.86 8.56
CA THR A 123 -7.46 16.43 7.64
C THR A 123 -6.48 15.37 7.12
N LEU A 124 -6.06 15.49 5.86
CA LEU A 124 -5.05 14.62 5.25
C LEU A 124 -3.64 15.19 5.48
N ARG A 125 -2.66 14.29 5.65
CA ARG A 125 -1.23 14.62 5.65
C ARG A 125 -0.60 14.58 4.26
N ALA A 126 -1.34 14.09 3.25
CA ALA A 126 -0.87 14.05 1.86
C ALA A 126 -0.45 15.43 1.35
N GLU A 127 0.39 15.48 0.31
CA GLU A 127 0.76 16.73 -0.34
C GLU A 127 -0.44 17.53 -0.81
N LYS A 128 -0.34 18.86 -0.77
CA LYS A 128 -1.47 19.76 -1.05
C LYS A 128 -2.10 19.49 -2.42
N ILE A 129 -1.28 19.25 -3.45
CA ILE A 129 -1.75 18.91 -4.79
C ILE A 129 -2.57 17.61 -4.84
N LEU A 130 -2.21 16.62 -4.01
CA LEU A 130 -2.97 15.37 -3.91
C LEU A 130 -4.27 15.59 -3.17
N GLN A 131 -4.26 16.38 -2.09
CA GLN A 131 -5.48 16.76 -1.38
C GLN A 131 -6.47 17.47 -2.31
N ASP A 132 -6.00 18.43 -3.09
CA ASP A 132 -6.84 19.20 -4.01
C ASP A 132 -7.50 18.28 -5.07
N ARG A 133 -6.75 17.31 -5.61
CA ARG A 133 -7.30 16.29 -6.52
C ARG A 133 -8.28 15.34 -5.84
N ILE A 134 -8.03 14.97 -4.58
CA ILE A 134 -8.95 14.14 -3.80
C ILE A 134 -10.27 14.88 -3.60
N PHE A 135 -10.23 16.17 -3.25
CA PHE A 135 -11.43 16.99 -3.08
C PHE A 135 -12.17 17.19 -4.40
N GLU A 136 -11.47 17.43 -5.51
CA GLU A 136 -12.07 17.46 -6.85
C GLU A 136 -12.80 16.16 -7.17
N LYS A 137 -12.18 14.99 -6.90
CA LYS A 137 -12.85 13.69 -7.08
C LYS A 137 -13.98 13.44 -6.08
N ALA A 138 -13.96 14.07 -4.92
CA ALA A 138 -15.07 14.02 -3.98
C ALA A 138 -16.26 14.84 -4.48
N ASP A 139 -16.02 16.03 -5.03
CA ASP A 139 -17.05 16.88 -5.64
C ASP A 139 -17.68 16.22 -6.88
N GLU A 140 -16.89 15.47 -7.66
CA GLU A 140 -17.38 14.60 -8.75
C GLU A 140 -18.21 13.40 -8.26
N GLY A 141 -18.24 13.12 -6.95
CA GLY A 141 -18.90 11.96 -6.35
C GLY A 141 -18.15 10.63 -6.52
N LYS A 142 -16.91 10.66 -7.05
CA LYS A 142 -16.04 9.48 -7.22
C LYS A 142 -15.39 9.05 -5.92
N ILE A 143 -15.12 9.99 -5.01
CA ILE A 143 -14.60 9.71 -3.67
C ILE A 143 -15.64 10.09 -2.62
N ASN A 144 -15.87 9.18 -1.67
CA ASN A 144 -16.57 9.50 -0.42
C ASN A 144 -15.54 9.65 0.70
N LEU A 145 -15.48 10.84 1.29
CA LEU A 145 -14.55 11.15 2.38
C LEU A 145 -15.20 10.80 3.72
N VAL A 146 -14.61 9.84 4.43
CA VAL A 146 -15.10 9.36 5.73
C VAL A 146 -14.10 9.78 6.81
N TRP A 147 -14.31 10.97 7.35
CA TRP A 147 -13.45 11.59 8.36
C TRP A 147 -13.73 11.08 9.77
N ASN A 148 -12.76 11.25 10.67
CA ASN A 148 -12.88 10.93 12.10
C ASN A 148 -13.35 9.48 12.38
N ASN A 149 -12.92 8.57 11.51
CA ASN A 149 -13.31 7.17 11.56
C ASN A 149 -12.09 6.24 11.46
N GLU A 150 -12.11 5.22 12.30
CA GLU A 150 -11.16 4.12 12.27
C GLU A 150 -11.87 2.83 11.82
N LEU A 151 -11.16 2.00 11.05
CA LEU A 151 -11.64 0.68 10.68
C LEU A 151 -11.55 -0.23 11.90
N ILE A 152 -12.70 -0.70 12.38
CA ILE A 152 -12.79 -1.57 13.57
C ILE A 152 -12.78 -3.04 13.16
N GLU A 153 -13.53 -3.38 12.11
CA GLU A 153 -13.68 -4.76 11.67
C GLU A 153 -14.03 -4.83 10.18
N ILE A 154 -13.44 -5.82 9.50
CA ILE A 154 -13.79 -6.18 8.13
C ILE A 154 -14.72 -7.40 8.16
N LYS A 155 -15.89 -7.28 7.55
CA LYS A 155 -16.91 -8.33 7.53
C LYS A 155 -17.15 -8.83 6.11
N GLY A 156 -17.59 -10.08 6.00
CA GLY A 156 -17.64 -10.82 4.76
C GLY A 156 -18.41 -12.13 4.88
N ASP A 157 -18.63 -12.81 3.76
CA ASP A 157 -19.32 -14.10 3.65
C ASP A 157 -18.35 -15.30 3.70
N ASP A 158 -17.31 -15.19 4.53
CA ASP A 158 -16.16 -16.10 4.70
C ASP A 158 -15.19 -16.19 3.50
N ASN A 159 -15.63 -15.90 2.28
CA ASN A 159 -14.78 -15.93 1.10
C ASN A 159 -14.44 -14.55 0.56
N VAL A 160 -15.32 -13.56 0.71
CA VAL A 160 -15.05 -12.20 0.25
C VAL A 160 -15.52 -11.13 1.24
N VAL A 161 -14.86 -9.98 1.21
CA VAL A 161 -15.30 -8.78 1.92
C VAL A 161 -16.63 -8.28 1.37
N THR A 162 -17.53 -7.87 2.26
CA THR A 162 -18.83 -7.31 1.89
C THR A 162 -19.10 -5.95 2.52
N HIS A 163 -18.61 -5.71 3.74
CA HIS A 163 -18.80 -4.44 4.43
C HIS A 163 -17.74 -4.18 5.50
N LEU A 164 -17.62 -2.91 5.88
CA LEU A 164 -16.70 -2.41 6.90
C LEU A 164 -17.47 -1.83 8.07
N ASN A 165 -17.04 -2.18 9.27
CA ASN A 165 -17.50 -1.59 10.51
C ASN A 165 -16.51 -0.49 10.95
N LEU A 166 -17.02 0.72 11.17
CA LEU A 166 -16.24 1.90 11.50
C LEU A 166 -16.57 2.41 12.90
N SER A 167 -15.63 3.16 13.49
CA SER A 167 -15.76 3.62 14.88
C SER A 167 -16.94 4.55 15.13
N ASN A 168 -17.27 5.44 14.19
CA ASN A 168 -18.25 6.52 14.36
C ASN A 168 -19.14 6.70 13.13
N HIS A 169 -19.31 5.66 12.32
CA HIS A 169 -20.04 5.73 11.05
C HIS A 169 -20.75 4.39 10.82
N ASP A 170 -21.90 4.45 10.14
CA ASP A 170 -22.64 3.26 9.73
C ASP A 170 -21.77 2.34 8.85
N ASP A 171 -22.09 1.04 8.87
CA ASP A 171 -21.35 0.07 8.07
C ASP A 171 -21.32 0.46 6.58
N ILE A 172 -20.16 0.39 5.96
CA ILE A 172 -19.97 0.75 4.54
C ILE A 172 -19.83 -0.54 3.72
N ASN A 173 -20.72 -0.73 2.74
CA ASN A 173 -20.64 -1.84 1.81
C ASN A 173 -19.52 -1.62 0.79
N VAL A 174 -18.57 -2.55 0.73
CA VAL A 174 -17.45 -2.52 -0.22
C VAL A 174 -17.06 -3.93 -0.62
N LYS A 175 -16.45 -4.07 -1.80
CA LYS A 175 -15.89 -5.34 -2.28
C LYS A 175 -14.38 -5.47 -2.02
N GLY A 176 -13.69 -4.35 -1.88
CA GLY A 176 -12.25 -4.30 -1.67
C GLY A 176 -11.85 -3.25 -0.63
N VAL A 177 -10.80 -3.54 0.13
CA VAL A 177 -10.21 -2.69 1.15
C VAL A 177 -8.71 -2.61 0.91
N TYR A 178 -8.21 -1.39 0.76
CA TYR A 178 -6.81 -1.10 0.55
C TYR A 178 -6.25 -0.39 1.78
N HIS A 179 -5.19 -0.96 2.33
CA HIS A 179 -4.48 -0.39 3.47
C HIS A 179 -3.22 0.31 2.99
N SER A 180 -3.16 1.61 3.22
CA SER A 180 -2.01 2.43 2.86
C SER A 180 -1.20 2.78 4.11
N ASN A 181 -0.08 2.07 4.25
CA ASN A 181 1.00 2.22 5.22
C ASN A 181 0.77 3.27 6.33
N TRP A 182 0.29 2.84 7.50
CA TRP A 182 0.06 3.69 8.67
C TRP A 182 1.13 3.50 9.73
N PRO A 183 1.62 4.57 10.36
CA PRO A 183 1.72 4.57 11.82
C PRO A 183 0.55 5.35 12.44
#